data_AF-A0A0S4JGL7-F1
#
_entry.id   AF-A0A0S4JGL7-F1
#
_cell.length_a   1.000
_cell.length_b   1.000
_cell.length_c   1.000
_cell.angle_alpha   90.00
_cell.angle_beta   90.00
_cell.angle_gamma   90.00
#
_symmetry.space_group_name_H-M   'P 1'
#
loop_
_entity.id
_entity.type
_entity.pdbx_description
1 polymer ?
#
loop_
_entity_poly.entity_id
_entity_poly.type
_entity_poly.pdbx_seq_one_letter_code
_entity_poly.pdbx_strand_id
1 'polypeptide(L)'
;MSRASVFGPGSTYSLTKLGKLNLNGEVISKRLRDASRIENNAKIAANTTRDRKYNLCTKCGTTTVTIGFDQTPSARLGLWGRCVDDKDYTHHKYVVLSKGEYEALRDLPLDERLSRWRFER
;
A
#
# COMPACT_ATOMS: atom_id res chain seq x y z
N MET A 1 -26.21 -10.28 -23.13
CA MET A 1 -25.75 -9.77 -21.82
C MET A 1 -26.96 -9.28 -21.03
N SER A 2 -27.05 -9.60 -19.73
CA SER A 2 -28.15 -9.15 -18.87
C SER A 2 -28.03 -7.66 -18.55
N ARG A 3 -29.15 -6.92 -18.53
CA ARG A 3 -29.17 -5.49 -18.12
C ARG A 3 -28.88 -5.31 -16.63
N ALA A 4 -29.08 -6.36 -15.83
CA ALA A 4 -28.84 -6.33 -14.38
C ALA A 4 -27.36 -6.15 -14.01
N SER A 5 -26.43 -6.51 -14.91
CA SER A 5 -24.99 -6.38 -14.68
C SER A 5 -24.37 -5.17 -15.39
N VAL A 6 -25.16 -4.17 -15.78
CA VAL A 6 -24.62 -2.99 -16.47
C VAL A 6 -23.91 -2.05 -15.48
N PHE A 7 -24.49 -1.88 -14.29
CA PHE A 7 -23.95 -1.00 -13.25
C PHE A 7 -23.59 -1.79 -11.99
N GLY A 8 -22.55 -1.35 -11.29
CA GLY A 8 -22.22 -1.85 -9.96
C GLY A 8 -21.28 -3.07 -9.94
N PRO A 9 -21.31 -3.85 -8.84
CA PRO A 9 -20.27 -4.83 -8.49
C PRO A 9 -20.05 -5.95 -9.52
N GLY A 10 -21.06 -6.31 -10.31
CA GLY A 10 -20.96 -7.34 -11.34
C GLY A 10 -20.64 -6.82 -12.75
N SER A 11 -20.45 -5.51 -12.91
CA SER A 11 -20.31 -4.87 -14.22
C SER A 11 -19.05 -5.27 -14.98
N THR A 12 -19.05 -5.05 -16.29
CA THR A 12 -17.95 -5.44 -17.20
C THR A 12 -16.59 -4.98 -16.68
N TYR A 13 -16.50 -3.73 -16.21
CA TYR A 13 -15.26 -3.11 -15.72
C TYR A 13 -15.14 -3.07 -14.19
N SER A 14 -15.99 -3.81 -13.46
CA SER A 14 -15.82 -4.01 -12.02
C SER A 14 -14.67 -4.99 -11.78
N LEU A 15 -13.47 -4.45 -11.54
CA LEU A 15 -12.24 -5.25 -11.38
C LEU A 15 -12.18 -6.01 -10.05
N THR A 16 -12.96 -5.60 -9.05
CA THR A 16 -13.02 -6.25 -7.73
C THR A 16 -13.96 -7.44 -7.69
N LYS A 17 -14.73 -7.71 -8.75
CA LYS A 17 -15.72 -8.80 -8.80
C LYS A 17 -15.12 -10.20 -8.82
N LEU A 18 -13.82 -10.31 -9.13
CA LEU A 18 -13.12 -11.58 -9.30
C LEU A 18 -12.71 -12.23 -7.96
N GLY A 19 -12.73 -11.48 -6.87
CA GLY A 19 -12.36 -11.97 -5.55
C GLY A 19 -11.44 -11.02 -4.79
N LYS A 20 -11.06 -11.45 -3.58
CA LYS A 20 -10.15 -10.72 -2.68
C LYS A 20 -8.76 -11.35 -2.73
N LEU A 21 -7.74 -10.55 -2.40
CA LEU A 21 -6.38 -11.05 -2.19
C LEU A 21 -6.30 -11.81 -0.86
N ASN A 22 -5.46 -12.84 -0.79
CA ASN A 22 -5.11 -13.45 0.48
C ASN A 22 -4.10 -12.55 1.21
N LEU A 23 -4.50 -11.98 2.34
CA LEU A 23 -3.67 -11.08 3.15
C LEU A 23 -3.01 -11.78 4.33
N ASN A 24 -3.45 -13.00 4.65
CA ASN A 24 -2.83 -13.87 5.64
C ASN A 24 -1.74 -14.68 4.92
N GLY A 25 -0.66 -14.00 4.56
CA GLY A 25 0.42 -14.56 3.77
C GLY A 25 1.35 -15.49 4.56
N GLU A 26 2.02 -16.39 3.85
CA GLU A 26 3.13 -17.18 4.36
C GLU A 26 4.26 -16.28 4.91
N VAL A 27 5.02 -16.81 5.86
CA VAL A 27 6.22 -16.15 6.38
C VAL A 27 7.28 -16.12 5.28
N ILE A 28 7.39 -15.00 4.58
CA ILE A 28 8.35 -14.79 3.51
C ILE A 28 9.68 -14.27 4.07
N SER A 29 10.79 -14.81 3.57
CA SER A 29 12.14 -14.37 3.96
C SER A 29 12.39 -12.89 3.65
N LYS A 30 13.24 -12.23 4.46
CA LYS A 30 13.64 -10.84 4.23
C LYS A 30 14.18 -10.61 2.81
N ARG A 31 15.00 -11.53 2.30
CA ARG A 31 15.59 -11.45 0.95
C ARG A 31 14.53 -11.39 -0.16
N LEU A 32 13.47 -12.19 -0.06
CA LEU A 32 12.41 -12.18 -1.08
C LEU A 32 11.57 -10.91 -1.00
N ARG A 33 11.32 -10.39 0.21
CA ARG A 33 10.70 -9.08 0.39
C ARG A 33 11.54 -7.97 -0.22
N ASP A 34 12.86 -7.98 0.00
CA ASP A 34 13.80 -7.00 -0.53
C ASP A 34 13.87 -7.04 -2.06
N ALA A 35 13.90 -8.23 -2.66
CA ALA A 35 13.89 -8.42 -4.11
C ALA A 35 12.60 -7.91 -4.78
N SER A 36 11.47 -8.00 -4.07
CA SER A 36 10.15 -7.59 -4.57
C SER A 36 9.86 -6.10 -4.36
N ARG A 37 10.80 -5.32 -3.80
CA ARG A 37 10.60 -3.88 -3.56
C ARG A 37 10.59 -3.10 -4.86
N ILE A 38 9.56 -2.27 -5.03
CA ILE A 38 9.45 -1.37 -6.17
C ILE A 38 10.66 -0.43 -6.30
N GLU A 39 11.22 0.00 -5.17
CA GLU A 39 12.35 0.93 -5.13
C GLU A 39 13.66 0.30 -5.59
N ASN A 40 13.79 -1.03 -5.45
CA ASN A 40 14.96 -1.80 -5.90
C ASN A 40 14.89 -2.14 -7.40
N ASN A 41 13.75 -1.87 -8.06
CA ASN A 41 13.65 -2.06 -9.50
C ASN A 41 14.54 -1.03 -10.22
N ALA A 42 15.45 -1.50 -11.09
CA ALA A 42 16.42 -0.64 -11.78
C ALA A 42 15.78 0.55 -12.52
N LYS A 43 14.61 0.38 -13.14
CA LYS A 43 13.92 1.45 -13.86
C LYS A 43 13.39 2.54 -12.93
N ILE A 44 12.96 2.15 -11.73
CA ILE A 44 12.45 3.07 -10.71
C ILE A 44 13.62 3.72 -9.97
N ALA A 45 14.67 2.96 -9.66
CA ALA A 45 15.87 3.47 -9.01
C ALA A 45 16.56 4.57 -9.84
N ALA A 46 16.66 4.38 -11.16
CA ALA A 46 17.19 5.39 -12.09
C ALA A 46 16.25 6.59 -12.30
N ASN A 47 14.97 6.47 -11.93
CA ASN A 47 14.01 7.56 -12.09
C ASN A 47 14.03 8.49 -10.87
N THR A 48 14.63 9.66 -11.07
CA THR A 48 14.74 10.74 -10.08
C THR A 48 13.74 11.86 -10.30
N THR A 49 13.01 11.86 -11.42
CA THR A 49 12.11 12.96 -11.81
C THR A 49 10.69 12.81 -11.29
N ARG A 50 10.25 11.58 -11.00
CA ARG A 50 8.90 11.33 -10.46
C ARG A 50 8.85 11.56 -8.97
N ASP A 51 7.79 12.25 -8.52
CA ASP A 51 7.54 12.48 -7.11
C ASP A 51 7.37 11.16 -6.35
N ARG A 52 7.87 11.12 -5.10
CA ARG A 52 7.80 9.95 -4.22
C ARG A 52 7.21 10.35 -2.89
N LYS A 53 6.07 9.74 -2.55
CA LYS A 53 5.40 9.95 -1.26
C LYS A 53 5.51 8.70 -0.42
N TYR A 54 6.20 8.82 0.70
CA TYR A 54 6.31 7.79 1.72
C TYR A 54 5.28 8.07 2.79
N ASN A 55 4.49 7.06 3.16
CA ASN A 55 3.44 7.23 4.15
C ASN A 55 3.44 6.07 5.16
N LEU A 56 2.92 6.35 6.35
CA LEU A 56 2.59 5.36 7.37
C LEU A 56 1.10 5.45 7.69
N CYS A 57 0.42 4.33 7.78
CA CYS A 57 -0.91 4.30 8.37
C CYS A 57 -0.81 4.23 9.90
N THR A 58 -1.32 5.23 10.60
CA THR A 58 -1.28 5.29 12.07
C THR A 58 -2.27 4.35 12.78
N LYS A 59 -3.14 3.68 12.01
CA LYS A 59 -4.06 2.65 12.52
C LYS A 59 -3.47 1.24 12.43
N CYS A 60 -3.06 0.82 11.24
CA CYS A 60 -2.60 -0.56 10.98
C CYS A 60 -1.08 -0.72 10.84
N GLY A 61 -0.29 0.37 10.90
CA GLY A 61 1.17 0.31 10.84
C GLY A 61 1.75 0.06 9.45
N THR A 62 0.91 -0.10 8.42
CA THR A 62 1.36 -0.30 7.04
C THR A 62 2.12 0.93 6.54
N THR A 63 3.31 0.71 6.00
CA THR A 63 4.06 1.74 5.27
C THR A 63 3.82 1.58 3.78
N THR A 64 3.68 2.70 3.07
CA THR A 64 3.49 2.72 1.62
C THR A 64 4.45 3.70 0.97
N VAL A 65 4.89 3.37 -0.24
CA VAL A 65 5.57 4.30 -1.12
C VAL A 65 4.76 4.41 -2.40
N THR A 66 4.43 5.64 -2.80
CA THR A 66 3.74 5.92 -4.06
C THR A 66 4.64 6.78 -4.93
N ILE A 67 4.80 6.41 -6.20
CA ILE A 67 5.72 7.05 -7.14
C ILE A 67 4.91 7.55 -8.34
N GLY A 68 4.99 8.84 -8.67
CA GLY A 68 4.33 9.44 -9.83
C GLY A 68 2.81 9.66 -9.69
N PHE A 69 2.31 9.83 -8.46
CA PHE A 69 0.87 10.07 -8.22
C PHE A 69 0.42 11.46 -8.69
N ASP A 70 1.34 12.42 -8.73
CA ASP A 70 1.15 13.76 -9.28
C ASP A 70 0.71 13.73 -10.76
N GLN A 71 1.21 12.77 -11.54
CA GLN A 71 0.89 12.61 -12.96
C GLN A 71 -0.33 11.70 -13.20
N THR A 72 -0.57 10.71 -12.34
CA THR A 72 -1.68 9.77 -12.49
C THR A 72 -2.36 9.50 -11.14
N PRO A 73 -3.21 10.43 -10.67
CA PRO A 73 -3.88 10.32 -9.37
C PRO A 73 -5.07 9.36 -9.42
N SER A 74 -4.79 8.06 -9.54
CA SER A 74 -5.84 7.02 -9.57
C SER A 74 -6.41 6.75 -8.20
N ALA A 75 -7.70 7.03 -8.01
CA ALA A 75 -8.42 6.69 -6.77
C ALA A 75 -8.55 5.17 -6.52
N ARG A 76 -8.23 4.33 -7.51
CA ARG A 76 -8.19 2.86 -7.37
C ARG A 76 -6.89 2.37 -6.74
N LEU A 77 -5.87 3.21 -6.64
CA LEU A 77 -4.60 2.85 -6.01
C LEU A 77 -4.85 2.48 -4.54
N GLY A 78 -4.46 1.27 -4.16
CA GLY A 78 -4.63 0.78 -2.80
C GLY A 78 -6.01 0.18 -2.47
N LEU A 79 -6.93 0.07 -3.43
CA LEU A 79 -8.30 -0.46 -3.20
C LEU A 79 -8.34 -1.89 -2.64
N TRP A 80 -7.29 -2.68 -2.84
CA TRP A 80 -7.15 -4.04 -2.27
C TRP A 80 -6.40 -4.06 -0.93
N GLY A 81 -5.87 -2.92 -0.49
CA GLY A 81 -5.29 -2.76 0.83
C GLY A 81 -6.39 -2.81 1.88
N ARG A 82 -6.28 -3.74 2.83
CA ARG A 82 -7.17 -3.79 3.99
C ARG A 82 -6.50 -3.14 5.17
N CYS A 83 -7.28 -2.40 5.93
CA CYS A 83 -6.88 -1.80 7.19
C CYS A 83 -7.18 -2.77 8.35
N VAL A 84 -7.07 -2.27 9.58
CA VAL A 84 -7.36 -3.02 10.81
C VAL A 84 -8.74 -3.71 10.71
N ASP A 85 -8.81 -4.97 11.12
CA ASP A 85 -10.04 -5.80 11.13
C ASP A 85 -10.72 -5.97 9.76
N ASP A 86 -9.95 -6.24 8.69
CA ASP A 86 -10.45 -6.36 7.30
C ASP A 86 -11.21 -5.12 6.79
N LYS A 87 -11.02 -3.96 7.43
CA LYS A 87 -11.66 -2.70 6.98
C LYS A 87 -11.12 -2.26 5.63
N ASP A 88 -11.94 -1.52 4.92
CA ASP A 88 -11.61 -1.00 3.60
C ASP A 88 -10.46 0.03 3.64
N TYR A 89 -9.77 0.21 2.50
CA TYR A 89 -8.61 1.11 2.37
C TYR A 89 -8.92 2.58 2.76
N THR A 90 -10.19 2.98 2.63
CA THR A 90 -10.70 4.28 3.09
C THR A 90 -10.51 4.53 4.58
N HIS A 91 -10.30 3.50 5.40
CA HIS A 91 -10.12 3.62 6.84
C HIS A 91 -8.69 3.96 7.26
N HIS A 92 -7.74 3.89 6.34
CA HIS A 92 -6.36 4.27 6.61
C HIS A 92 -6.28 5.76 6.98
N LYS A 93 -5.54 6.06 8.04
CA LYS A 93 -5.11 7.41 8.37
C LYS A 93 -3.62 7.53 8.06
N TYR A 94 -3.31 7.92 6.83
CA TYR A 94 -1.94 8.06 6.38
C TYR A 94 -1.33 9.37 6.87
N VAL A 95 -0.08 9.29 7.30
CA VAL A 95 0.80 10.43 7.61
C VAL A 95 2.02 10.35 6.73
N VAL A 96 2.50 11.49 6.27
CA VAL A 96 3.69 11.58 5.41
C VAL A 96 4.94 11.34 6.24
N LEU A 97 5.85 10.55 5.70
CA LEU A 97 7.18 10.28 6.23
C LEU A 97 8.25 10.86 5.31
N SER A 98 9.40 11.18 5.90
CA SER A 98 10.65 11.29 5.14
C SER A 98 11.11 9.93 4.65
N LYS A 99 12.01 9.91 3.65
CA LYS A 99 12.60 8.67 3.15
C LYS A 99 13.35 7.91 4.24
N GLY A 100 14.11 8.60 5.10
CA GLY A 100 14.87 7.99 6.18
C GLY A 100 13.99 7.33 7.24
N GLU A 101 12.90 8.01 7.66
CA GLU A 101 11.92 7.41 8.58
C GLU A 101 11.26 6.16 7.97
N TYR A 102 10.89 6.21 6.69
CA TYR A 102 10.31 5.07 6.00
C TYR A 102 11.27 3.87 5.97
N GLU A 103 12.54 4.09 5.64
CA GLU A 103 13.55 3.02 5.62
C GLU A 103 13.78 2.41 7.03
N ALA A 104 13.78 3.25 8.08
CA ALA A 104 13.90 2.79 9.46
C ALA A 104 12.70 1.95 9.93
N LEU A 105 11.49 2.29 9.48
CA LEU A 105 10.25 1.59 9.89
C LEU A 105 9.96 0.35 9.04
N ARG A 106 10.40 0.32 7.77
CA ARG A 106 9.99 -0.68 6.78
C ARG A 106 10.33 -2.12 7.15
N ASP A 107 11.42 -2.35 7.88
CA ASP A 107 11.85 -3.69 8.27
C ASP A 107 11.22 -4.17 9.59
N LEU A 108 10.63 -3.26 10.37
CA LEU A 108 10.01 -3.59 11.65
C LEU A 108 8.65 -4.29 11.45
N PRO A 109 8.20 -5.13 12.40
CA PRO A 109 6.82 -5.59 12.50
C PRO A 109 5.81 -4.44 12.63
N LEU A 110 4.54 -4.66 12.27
CA LEU A 110 3.50 -3.62 12.29
C LEU A 110 3.32 -3.00 13.68
N ASP A 111 3.31 -3.81 14.74
CA ASP A 111 3.12 -3.34 16.11
C ASP A 111 4.28 -2.47 16.58
N GLU A 112 5.52 -2.83 16.22
CA GLU A 112 6.69 -2.01 16.52
C GLU A 112 6.65 -0.68 15.78
N ARG A 113 6.22 -0.64 14.51
CA ARG A 113 6.05 0.63 13.79
C ARG A 113 5.03 1.54 14.48
N LEU A 114 3.92 0.97 14.92
CA LEU A 114 2.89 1.71 15.64
C LEU A 114 3.37 2.19 17.01
N SER A 115 4.15 1.37 17.72
CA SER A 115 4.78 1.75 18.99
C SER A 115 5.72 2.93 18.79
N ARG A 116 6.66 2.84 17.83
CA ARG A 116 7.57 3.93 17.50
C ARG A 116 6.83 5.21 17.12
N TRP A 117 5.80 5.10 16.28
CA TRP A 117 4.97 6.25 15.91
C TRP A 117 4.31 6.94 17.11
N ARG A 118 3.86 6.16 18.10
CA ARG A 118 3.13 6.67 19.27
C ARG A 118 4.05 7.25 20.34
N PHE A 119 5.26 6.75 20.48
CA PHE A 119 6.10 6.99 21.66
C PHE A 119 7.51 7.53 21.39
N GLU A 120 8.07 7.33 20.20
CA GLU A 120 9.47 7.70 19.90
C GLU A 120 9.61 8.92 18.98
N ARG A 121 8.52 9.33 18.32
CA ARG A 121 8.54 10.44 17.37
C ARG A 121 8.56 11.81 18.05
#